data_AF-A0A6G4ZVH3-F1
#
_entry.id   AF-A0A6G4ZVH3-F1
#
_cell.length_a   1.000
_cell.length_b   1.000
_cell.length_c   1.000
_cell.angle_alpha   90.00
_cell.angle_beta   90.00
_cell.angle_gamma   90.00
#
_symmetry.space_group_name_H-M   'P 1'
#
loop_
_entity.id
_entity.type
_entity.pdbx_description
1 polymer ?
#
loop_
_entity_poly.entity_id
_entity_poly.type
_entity_poly.pdbx_seq_one_letter_code
_entity_poly.pdbx_strand_id
1 'polypeptide(L)'
;ITDPFVKDSQKRMLMTSPTHAFSLLPGQELLRKGWEDPGFTYTWVRDQIIEPRRAFYNAIQLESHEQLLLLQELDFSFRSEEPLSITDFRAQLPPDPKIDARLYELLPLISPTQAEELFRDLKLKAIAPYKPTFRRHLHDLILSHYKTSSKDLHLEVARLMEQKKLAPPRPLIFADTNWSKFYFSFLVNPATNELELWRTDKIGLTGSPMREWEHFLDGRVKEPWGIYLRPYEYTT
;
A
#
# COMPACT_ATOMS: atom_id res chain seq x y z
N ILE A 1 12.97 -25.54 -8.36
CA ILE A 1 14.24 -24.76 -8.28
C ILE A 1 14.05 -23.52 -7.41
N THR A 2 12.91 -22.84 -7.51
CA THR A 2 12.57 -21.66 -6.70
C THR A 2 12.00 -21.99 -5.32
N ASP A 3 11.59 -23.24 -5.08
CA ASP A 3 10.95 -23.74 -3.86
C ASP A 3 11.64 -23.32 -2.56
N PRO A 4 13.00 -23.31 -2.45
CA PRO A 4 13.64 -22.87 -1.22
C PRO A 4 13.35 -21.41 -0.87
N PHE A 5 13.21 -20.54 -1.87
CA PHE A 5 12.96 -19.10 -1.70
C PHE A 5 11.50 -18.81 -1.38
N VAL A 6 10.59 -19.66 -1.84
CA VAL A 6 9.16 -19.56 -1.59
C VAL A 6 8.81 -20.07 -0.19
N LYS A 7 9.47 -21.15 0.25
CA LYS A 7 9.26 -21.77 1.57
C LYS A 7 9.88 -20.98 2.73
N ASP A 8 10.94 -20.21 2.47
CA ASP A 8 11.66 -19.43 3.48
C ASP A 8 11.53 -17.93 3.19
N SER A 9 10.72 -17.25 4.00
CA SER A 9 10.46 -15.80 3.85
C SER A 9 11.68 -14.92 4.14
N GLN A 10 12.81 -15.48 4.57
CA GLN A 10 14.08 -14.75 4.73
C GLN A 10 15.00 -14.88 3.52
N LYS A 11 14.76 -15.85 2.63
CA LYS A 11 15.55 -15.98 1.41
C LYS A 11 15.18 -14.92 0.39
N ARG A 12 16.20 -14.50 -0.37
CA ARG A 12 16.15 -13.39 -1.32
C ARG A 12 16.74 -13.85 -2.63
N MET A 13 16.19 -13.38 -3.74
CA MET A 13 16.84 -13.48 -5.06
C MET A 13 17.36 -12.09 -5.44
N LEU A 14 18.42 -12.03 -6.23
CA LEU A 14 18.86 -10.77 -6.81
C LEU A 14 17.99 -10.48 -8.04
N MET A 15 17.43 -9.29 -8.11
CA MET A 15 16.66 -8.82 -9.25
C MET A 15 17.24 -7.51 -9.75
N THR A 16 17.24 -7.32 -11.07
CA THR A 16 17.78 -6.13 -11.71
C THR A 16 16.74 -5.49 -12.61
N SER A 17 16.64 -4.17 -12.55
CA SER A 17 16.10 -3.34 -13.61
C SER A 17 17.26 -2.76 -14.43
N PRO A 18 16.99 -2.06 -15.54
CA PRO A 18 18.05 -1.44 -16.35
C PRO A 18 18.95 -0.46 -15.57
N THR A 19 18.48 0.07 -14.45
CA THR A 19 19.18 1.13 -13.68
C THR A 19 19.45 0.76 -12.23
N HIS A 20 18.95 -0.38 -11.73
CA HIS A 20 19.02 -0.70 -10.31
C HIS A 20 19.06 -2.20 -10.03
N ALA A 21 19.77 -2.59 -8.97
CA ALA A 21 19.79 -3.96 -8.47
C ALA A 21 19.20 -3.99 -7.05
N PHE A 22 18.31 -4.94 -6.80
CA PHE A 22 17.50 -4.99 -5.58
C PHE A 22 17.14 -6.44 -5.20
N SER A 23 16.63 -6.62 -3.98
CA SER A 23 16.38 -7.97 -3.43
C SER A 23 14.93 -8.36 -3.63
N LEU A 24 14.66 -9.30 -4.53
CA LEU A 24 13.34 -9.91 -4.69
C LEU A 24 12.99 -10.72 -3.42
N LEU A 25 11.71 -10.70 -3.05
CA LEU A 25 11.17 -11.30 -1.83
C LEU A 25 10.14 -12.42 -2.11
N PRO A 26 10.51 -13.56 -2.73
CA PRO A 26 9.55 -14.57 -3.17
C PRO A 26 8.67 -15.15 -2.04
N GLY A 27 9.21 -15.24 -0.83
CA GLY A 27 8.48 -15.74 0.34
C GLY A 27 7.53 -14.72 1.01
N GLN A 28 7.39 -13.50 0.47
CA GLN A 28 6.36 -12.57 0.94
C GLN A 28 4.96 -13.14 0.69
N GLU A 29 4.08 -13.02 1.69
CA GLU A 29 2.82 -13.78 1.73
C GLU A 29 2.00 -13.67 0.44
N LEU A 30 1.81 -12.45 -0.07
CA LEU A 30 0.98 -12.21 -1.24
C LEU A 30 1.70 -12.61 -2.53
N LEU A 31 2.99 -12.29 -2.66
CA LEU A 31 3.79 -12.69 -3.82
C LEU A 31 3.91 -14.21 -3.92
N ARG A 32 4.15 -14.90 -2.79
CA ARG A 32 4.18 -16.36 -2.70
C ARG A 32 2.87 -16.97 -3.21
N LYS A 33 1.72 -16.46 -2.75
CA LYS A 33 0.41 -16.97 -3.18
C LYS A 33 0.24 -16.86 -4.70
N GLY A 34 0.68 -15.76 -5.31
CA GLY A 34 0.65 -15.61 -6.77
C GLY A 34 1.69 -16.45 -7.50
N TRP A 35 2.84 -16.68 -6.87
CA TRP A 35 3.90 -17.55 -7.41
C TRP A 35 3.48 -19.02 -7.44
N GLU A 36 2.75 -19.46 -6.42
CA GLU A 36 2.26 -20.83 -6.26
C GLU A 36 0.91 -21.06 -6.96
N ASP A 37 0.28 -20.01 -7.49
CA ASP A 37 -1.01 -20.10 -8.18
C ASP A 37 -0.83 -20.83 -9.52
N PRO A 38 -1.59 -21.91 -9.79
CA PRO A 38 -1.49 -22.66 -11.04
C PRO A 38 -2.18 -21.98 -12.22
N GLY A 39 -2.90 -20.88 -11.98
CA GLY A 39 -3.65 -20.12 -12.98
C GLY A 39 -2.78 -19.13 -13.75
N PHE A 40 -3.45 -18.27 -14.53
CA PHE A 40 -2.78 -17.23 -15.27
C PHE A 40 -2.41 -16.05 -14.37
N THR A 41 -1.15 -15.63 -14.41
CA THR A 41 -0.64 -14.50 -13.60
C THR A 41 -1.50 -13.25 -13.75
N TYR A 42 -1.95 -12.91 -14.97
CA TYR A 42 -2.80 -11.72 -15.18
C TYR A 42 -4.16 -11.85 -14.47
N THR A 43 -4.73 -13.06 -14.42
CA THR A 43 -6.01 -13.32 -13.75
C THR A 43 -5.84 -13.21 -12.24
N TRP A 44 -4.77 -13.82 -11.71
CA TRP A 44 -4.45 -13.73 -10.29
C TRP A 44 -4.18 -12.29 -9.85
N VAL A 45 -3.39 -11.53 -10.62
CA VAL A 45 -3.10 -10.11 -10.33
C VAL A 45 -4.40 -9.30 -10.36
N ARG A 46 -5.25 -9.49 -11.37
CA ARG A 46 -6.54 -8.80 -11.45
C ARG A 46 -7.40 -9.10 -10.20
N ASP A 47 -7.60 -10.37 -9.88
CA ASP A 47 -8.59 -10.80 -8.90
C ASP A 47 -8.11 -10.64 -7.44
N GLN A 48 -6.81 -10.72 -7.19
CA GLN A 48 -6.23 -10.63 -5.84
C GLN A 48 -5.61 -9.27 -5.54
N ILE A 49 -5.17 -8.54 -6.57
CA ILE A 49 -4.46 -7.27 -6.40
C ILE A 49 -5.32 -6.09 -6.86
N ILE A 50 -5.79 -6.10 -8.11
CA ILE A 50 -6.41 -4.92 -8.70
C ILE A 50 -7.85 -4.74 -8.17
N GLU A 51 -8.73 -5.68 -8.47
CA GLU A 51 -10.18 -5.54 -8.24
C GLU A 51 -10.55 -5.32 -6.76
N PRO A 52 -9.95 -6.02 -5.78
CA PRO A 52 -10.27 -5.77 -4.37
C PRO A 52 -9.94 -4.34 -3.92
N ARG A 53 -8.87 -3.74 -4.46
CA ARG A 53 -8.48 -2.36 -4.12
C ARG A 53 -9.30 -1.33 -4.87
N ARG A 54 -9.61 -1.59 -6.15
CA ARG A 54 -10.56 -0.76 -6.90
C ARG A 54 -11.92 -0.72 -6.21
N ALA A 55 -12.45 -1.88 -5.83
CA ALA A 55 -13.70 -1.99 -5.11
C ALA A 55 -13.66 -1.22 -3.77
N PHE A 56 -12.54 -1.30 -3.05
CA PHE A 56 -12.36 -0.54 -1.81
C PHE A 56 -12.44 0.98 -2.04
N TYR A 57 -11.66 1.51 -2.98
CA TYR A 57 -11.62 2.96 -3.23
C TYR A 57 -12.89 3.48 -3.90
N ASN A 58 -13.49 2.72 -4.83
CA ASN A 58 -14.74 3.08 -5.49
C ASN A 58 -15.93 3.14 -4.51
N ALA A 59 -15.87 2.41 -3.40
CA ALA A 59 -16.89 2.45 -2.36
C ALA A 59 -16.81 3.71 -1.48
N ILE A 60 -15.72 4.47 -1.56
CA ILE A 60 -15.53 5.71 -0.78
C ILE A 60 -16.17 6.87 -1.55
N GLN A 61 -17.17 7.47 -0.93
CA GLN A 61 -17.73 8.75 -1.32
C GLN A 61 -17.37 9.75 -0.22
N LEU A 62 -16.67 10.82 -0.59
CA LEU A 62 -16.22 11.84 0.33
C LEU A 62 -17.36 12.84 0.53
N GLU A 63 -18.03 12.78 1.67
CA GLU A 63 -19.03 13.78 2.06
C GLU A 63 -18.37 15.16 2.27
N SER A 64 -19.14 16.25 2.18
CA SER A 64 -18.57 17.61 2.24
C SER A 64 -17.69 17.84 3.48
N HIS A 65 -18.06 17.27 4.64
CA HIS A 65 -17.26 17.39 5.86
C HIS A 65 -15.95 16.58 5.80
N GLU A 66 -15.93 15.43 5.13
CA GLU A 66 -14.74 14.60 4.95
C GLU A 66 -13.77 15.25 3.95
N GLN A 67 -14.32 15.85 2.90
CA GLN A 67 -13.56 16.66 1.95
C GLN A 67 -12.84 17.80 2.68
N LEU A 68 -13.52 18.51 3.60
CA LEU A 68 -12.90 19.58 4.39
C LEU A 68 -11.78 19.08 5.31
N LEU A 69 -11.98 17.95 5.99
CA LEU A 69 -10.94 17.34 6.83
C LEU A 69 -9.72 16.91 5.99
N LEU A 70 -9.96 16.34 4.82
CA LEU A 70 -8.90 15.91 3.91
C LEU A 70 -8.14 17.11 3.32
N LEU A 71 -8.85 18.18 2.96
CA LEU A 71 -8.25 19.42 2.50
C LEU A 71 -7.35 20.06 3.55
N GLN A 72 -7.78 20.03 4.82
CA GLN A 72 -6.96 20.49 5.94
C GLN A 72 -5.67 19.65 6.09
N GLU A 73 -5.74 18.33 5.92
CA GLU A 73 -4.57 17.44 5.94
C GLU A 73 -3.61 17.66 4.75
N LEU A 74 -4.13 18.13 3.63
CA LEU A 74 -3.38 18.37 2.40
C LEU A 74 -2.88 19.82 2.26
N ASP A 75 -3.30 20.72 3.15
CA ASP A 75 -3.04 22.17 3.08
C ASP A 75 -3.58 22.83 1.79
N PHE A 76 -4.81 22.46 1.42
CA PHE A 76 -5.53 23.06 0.29
C PHE A 76 -6.88 23.63 0.73
N SER A 77 -7.48 24.45 -0.13
CA SER A 77 -8.84 24.94 0.07
C SER A 77 -9.62 24.92 -1.23
N PHE A 78 -10.75 24.20 -1.20
CA PHE A 78 -11.86 24.38 -2.11
C PHE A 78 -13.13 23.94 -1.38
N ARG A 79 -14.29 24.20 -1.96
CA ARG A 79 -15.56 23.77 -1.39
C ARG A 79 -16.41 23.12 -2.46
N SER A 80 -16.83 21.89 -2.21
CA SER A 80 -17.91 21.23 -2.90
C SER A 80 -18.99 20.87 -1.89
N GLU A 81 -20.25 21.13 -2.25
CA GLU A 81 -21.40 20.71 -1.44
C GLU A 81 -21.89 19.32 -1.84
N GLU A 82 -21.46 18.83 -3.01
CA GLU A 82 -21.78 17.47 -3.47
C GLU A 82 -20.74 16.47 -2.96
N PRO A 83 -21.17 15.26 -2.57
CA PRO A 83 -20.26 14.14 -2.32
C PRO A 83 -19.41 13.86 -3.57
N LEU A 84 -18.11 13.64 -3.38
CA LEU A 84 -17.18 13.38 -4.47
C LEU A 84 -16.60 11.98 -4.34
N SER A 85 -16.43 11.28 -5.47
CA SER A 85 -15.53 10.13 -5.50
C SER A 85 -14.09 10.59 -5.23
N ILE A 86 -13.19 9.67 -4.87
CA ILE A 86 -11.78 10.02 -4.65
C ILE A 86 -11.15 10.60 -5.93
N THR A 87 -11.49 10.06 -7.09
CA THR A 87 -11.01 10.55 -8.40
C THR A 87 -11.51 11.95 -8.69
N ASP A 88 -12.79 12.24 -8.42
CA ASP A 88 -13.37 13.57 -8.65
C ASP A 88 -12.81 14.61 -7.66
N PHE A 89 -12.63 14.22 -6.39
CA PHE A 89 -11.94 15.04 -5.39
C PHE A 89 -10.50 15.34 -5.83
N ARG A 90 -9.78 14.32 -6.30
CA ARG A 90 -8.41 14.46 -6.77
C ARG A 90 -8.31 15.41 -7.97
N ALA A 91 -9.29 15.41 -8.87
CA ALA A 91 -9.31 16.27 -10.04
C ALA A 91 -9.39 17.77 -9.69
N GLN A 92 -9.83 18.11 -8.48
CA GLN A 92 -9.83 19.50 -7.97
C GLN A 92 -8.46 19.97 -7.48
N LEU A 93 -7.46 19.08 -7.43
CA LEU A 93 -6.13 19.35 -6.86
C LEU A 93 -5.04 19.34 -7.93
N PRO A 94 -3.92 20.06 -7.75
CA PRO A 94 -2.79 20.03 -8.69
C PRO A 94 -2.27 18.62 -8.95
N PRO A 95 -1.70 18.31 -10.14
CA PRO A 95 -1.20 16.97 -10.48
C PRO A 95 0.13 16.60 -9.78
N ASP A 96 0.21 16.74 -8.46
CA ASP A 96 1.37 16.39 -7.63
C ASP A 96 1.29 14.93 -7.11
N PRO A 97 2.30 14.08 -7.38
CA PRO A 97 2.37 12.71 -6.83
C PRO A 97 2.38 12.65 -5.29
N LYS A 98 2.77 13.71 -4.60
CA LYS A 98 2.70 13.79 -3.13
C LYS A 98 1.25 13.78 -2.63
N ILE A 99 0.31 14.32 -3.41
CA ILE A 99 -1.11 14.28 -3.06
C ILE A 99 -1.60 12.84 -3.15
N ASP A 100 -1.24 12.11 -4.20
CA ASP A 100 -1.60 10.69 -4.36
C ASP A 100 -1.07 9.85 -3.18
N ALA A 101 0.19 10.09 -2.78
CA ALA A 101 0.79 9.48 -1.60
C ALA A 101 -0.01 9.75 -0.32
N ARG A 102 -0.43 11.01 -0.10
CA ARG A 102 -1.23 11.38 1.08
C ARG A 102 -2.63 10.80 1.04
N LEU A 103 -3.30 10.77 -0.11
CA LEU A 103 -4.59 10.09 -0.28
C LEU A 103 -4.46 8.60 0.03
N TYR A 104 -3.41 7.95 -0.46
CA TYR A 104 -3.12 6.56 -0.18
C TYR A 104 -2.95 6.30 1.31
N GLU A 105 -2.23 7.17 2.02
CA GLU A 105 -1.94 7.06 3.46
C GLU A 105 -3.17 7.30 4.34
N LEU A 106 -3.93 8.35 4.03
CA LEU A 106 -4.99 8.86 4.91
C LEU A 106 -6.30 8.07 4.77
N LEU A 107 -6.69 7.70 3.55
CA LEU A 107 -8.01 7.12 3.32
C LEU A 107 -8.13 5.69 3.85
N PRO A 108 -9.31 5.31 4.38
CA PRO A 108 -10.53 6.11 4.52
C PRO A 108 -10.54 6.98 5.80
N LEU A 109 -11.53 7.86 5.92
CA LEU A 109 -11.89 8.44 7.20
C LEU A 109 -12.65 7.37 8.03
N ILE A 110 -12.25 7.18 9.29
CA ILE A 110 -12.78 6.12 10.15
C ILE A 110 -13.64 6.76 11.23
N SER A 111 -14.87 6.27 11.40
CA SER A 111 -15.79 6.75 12.43
C SER A 111 -15.32 6.36 13.85
N PRO A 112 -15.72 7.11 14.90
CA PRO A 112 -15.44 6.74 16.29
C PRO A 112 -15.88 5.31 16.64
N THR A 113 -17.07 4.88 16.18
CA THR A 113 -17.58 3.53 16.43
C THR A 113 -16.69 2.44 15.82
N GLN A 114 -16.25 2.62 14.57
CA GLN A 114 -15.31 1.68 13.94
C GLN A 114 -13.97 1.63 14.67
N ALA A 115 -13.48 2.79 15.13
CA ALA A 115 -12.26 2.86 15.92
C ALA A 115 -12.40 2.18 17.30
N GLU A 116 -13.53 2.34 17.98
CA GLU A 116 -13.84 1.66 19.25
C GLU A 116 -13.87 0.14 19.08
N GLU A 117 -14.48 -0.38 18.02
CA GLU A 117 -14.46 -1.80 17.71
C GLU A 117 -13.03 -2.32 17.48
N LEU A 118 -12.21 -1.56 16.76
CA LEU A 118 -10.81 -1.91 16.53
C LEU A 118 -10.01 -1.95 17.84
N PHE A 119 -10.20 -0.97 18.72
CA PHE A 119 -9.56 -0.95 20.04
C PHE A 119 -9.99 -2.13 20.91
N ARG A 120 -11.27 -2.49 20.88
CA ARG A 120 -11.82 -3.64 21.60
C ARG A 120 -11.20 -4.95 21.14
N ASP A 121 -11.09 -5.16 19.83
CA ASP A 121 -10.53 -6.39 19.26
C ASP A 121 -9.03 -6.51 19.54
N LEU A 122 -8.32 -5.38 19.56
CA LEU A 122 -6.92 -5.29 20.00
C LEU A 122 -6.74 -5.39 21.53
N LYS A 123 -7.84 -5.49 22.29
CA LYS A 123 -7.86 -5.53 23.76
C LYS A 123 -7.12 -4.34 24.39
N LEU A 124 -7.22 -3.17 23.75
CA LEU A 124 -6.61 -1.94 24.23
C LEU A 124 -7.45 -1.36 25.38
N LYS A 125 -6.76 -0.94 26.45
CA LYS A 125 -7.39 -0.24 27.58
C LYS A 125 -7.58 1.27 27.33
N ALA A 126 -7.06 1.77 26.21
CA ALA A 126 -7.10 3.17 25.86
C ALA A 126 -8.47 3.59 25.31
N ILE A 127 -8.76 4.88 25.37
CA ILE A 127 -9.99 5.46 24.83
C ILE A 127 -9.77 5.67 23.33
N ALA A 128 -10.64 5.08 22.52
CA ALA A 128 -10.66 5.29 21.08
C ALA A 128 -10.92 6.78 20.75
N PRO A 129 -10.54 7.27 19.56
CA PRO A 129 -10.78 8.65 19.18
C PRO A 129 -12.28 8.97 19.19
N TYR A 130 -12.64 10.08 19.83
CA TYR A 130 -14.02 10.56 19.92
C TYR A 130 -14.47 11.33 18.66
N LYS A 131 -13.56 11.55 17.71
CA LYS A 131 -13.81 12.19 16.41
C LYS A 131 -13.40 11.27 15.26
N PRO A 132 -14.01 11.42 14.08
CA PRO A 132 -13.54 10.76 12.87
C PRO A 132 -12.03 10.98 12.68
N THR A 133 -11.32 9.92 12.30
CA THR A 133 -9.86 9.92 12.22
C THR A 133 -9.41 9.16 10.99
N PHE A 134 -8.43 9.69 10.25
CA PHE A 134 -7.89 9.02 9.08
C PHE A 134 -7.13 7.74 9.45
N ARG A 135 -7.10 6.79 8.52
CA ARG A 135 -6.46 5.47 8.67
C ARG A 135 -5.08 5.55 9.30
N ARG A 136 -4.21 6.40 8.74
CA ARG A 136 -2.82 6.56 9.22
C ARG A 136 -2.76 7.04 10.66
N HIS A 137 -3.57 8.03 11.00
CA HIS A 137 -3.62 8.62 12.34
C HIS A 137 -4.15 7.62 13.36
N LEU A 138 -5.17 6.83 13.00
CA LEU A 138 -5.70 5.77 13.86
C LEU A 138 -4.64 4.70 14.13
N HIS A 139 -3.93 4.28 13.08
CA HIS A 139 -2.84 3.32 13.21
C HIS A 139 -1.75 3.84 14.15
N ASP A 140 -1.30 5.08 13.99
CA ASP A 140 -0.25 5.68 14.82
C ASP A 140 -0.72 5.87 16.27
N LEU A 141 -1.98 6.26 16.48
CA LEU A 141 -2.59 6.33 17.81
C LEU A 141 -2.58 4.96 18.50
N ILE A 142 -3.03 3.90 17.81
CA ILE A 142 -3.03 2.53 18.33
C ILE A 142 -1.62 2.15 18.79
N LEU A 143 -0.61 2.38 17.94
CA LEU A 143 0.77 2.04 18.26
C LEU A 143 1.33 2.85 19.43
N SER A 144 0.91 4.11 19.59
CA SER A 144 1.32 4.93 20.73
C SER A 144 0.87 4.36 22.08
N HIS A 145 -0.18 3.53 22.09
CA HIS A 145 -0.68 2.87 23.30
C HIS A 145 0.05 1.58 23.64
N TYR A 146 0.84 1.02 22.72
CA TYR A 146 1.66 -0.15 23.00
C TYR A 146 3.01 0.26 23.57
N LYS A 147 3.33 -0.23 24.77
CA LYS A 147 4.59 0.05 25.47
C LYS A 147 5.82 -0.59 24.79
N THR A 148 5.63 -1.54 23.88
CA THR A 148 6.70 -2.22 23.14
C THR A 148 6.38 -2.23 21.65
N SER A 149 7.21 -1.57 20.85
CA SER A 149 7.13 -1.56 19.39
C SER A 149 7.73 -2.85 18.81
N SER A 150 7.04 -3.99 18.98
CA SER A 150 7.43 -5.17 18.22
C SER A 150 7.10 -4.97 16.74
N LYS A 151 7.96 -5.47 15.85
CA LYS A 151 7.73 -5.40 14.40
C LYS A 151 6.43 -6.10 13.98
N ASP A 152 5.95 -7.05 14.79
CA ASP A 152 4.75 -7.85 14.55
C ASP A 152 3.47 -7.06 14.81
N LEU A 153 3.50 -6.14 15.77
CA LEU A 153 2.33 -5.35 16.14
C LEU A 153 1.84 -4.45 15.00
N HIS A 154 2.74 -3.77 14.30
CA HIS A 154 2.40 -2.96 13.13
C HIS A 154 1.65 -3.79 12.07
N LEU A 155 2.11 -5.02 11.85
CA LEU A 155 1.51 -5.92 10.87
C LEU A 155 0.18 -6.48 11.36
N GLU A 156 0.04 -6.77 12.65
CA GLU A 156 -1.20 -7.21 13.28
C GLU A 156 -2.30 -6.14 13.16
N VAL A 157 -1.98 -4.88 13.51
CA VAL A 157 -2.91 -3.76 13.38
C VAL A 157 -3.31 -3.57 11.92
N ALA A 158 -2.36 -3.56 10.98
CA ALA A 158 -2.65 -3.43 9.56
C ALA A 158 -3.58 -4.55 9.04
N ARG A 159 -3.32 -5.81 9.43
CA ARG A 159 -4.17 -6.96 9.05
C ARG A 159 -5.58 -6.83 9.62
N LEU A 160 -5.73 -6.39 10.87
CA LEU A 160 -7.04 -6.24 11.48
C LEU A 160 -7.83 -5.09 10.84
N MET A 161 -7.16 -3.98 10.51
CA MET A 161 -7.77 -2.89 9.76
C MET A 161 -8.24 -3.34 8.37
N GLU A 162 -7.44 -4.14 7.65
CA GLU A 162 -7.80 -4.75 6.37
C GLU A 162 -9.04 -5.66 6.51
N GLN A 163 -9.06 -6.56 7.52
CA GLN A 163 -10.18 -7.45 7.79
C GLN A 163 -11.49 -6.71 8.07
N LYS A 164 -11.41 -5.56 8.76
CA LYS A 164 -12.55 -4.69 9.06
C LYS A 164 -12.91 -3.72 7.94
N LYS A 165 -12.23 -3.77 6.78
CA LYS A 165 -12.39 -2.81 5.68
C LYS A 165 -12.13 -1.36 6.12
N LEU A 166 -11.26 -1.16 7.10
CA LEU A 166 -10.76 0.15 7.55
C LEU A 166 -9.42 0.51 6.87
N ALA A 167 -8.90 -0.41 6.05
CA ALA A 167 -7.74 -0.21 5.21
C ALA A 167 -7.96 -0.94 3.87
N PRO A 168 -7.39 -0.45 2.76
CA PRO A 168 -7.37 -1.20 1.51
C PRO A 168 -6.56 -2.50 1.70
N PRO A 169 -6.80 -3.52 0.86
CA PRO A 169 -5.96 -4.71 0.85
C PRO A 169 -4.47 -4.38 0.71
N ARG A 170 -3.61 -5.03 1.51
CA ARG A 170 -2.17 -4.69 1.60
C ARG A 170 -1.45 -4.85 0.27
N PRO A 171 -0.66 -3.88 -0.20
CA PRO A 171 -0.07 -3.90 -1.55
C PRO A 171 0.82 -5.12 -1.82
N LEU A 172 1.06 -5.42 -3.09
CA LEU A 172 1.97 -6.49 -3.49
C LEU A 172 3.42 -6.02 -3.31
N ILE A 173 3.95 -6.17 -2.11
CA ILE A 173 5.36 -5.94 -1.80
C ILE A 173 6.18 -7.08 -2.41
N PHE A 174 7.03 -6.77 -3.39
CA PHE A 174 7.80 -7.79 -4.11
C PHE A 174 9.31 -7.68 -3.90
N ALA A 175 9.84 -6.51 -3.54
CA ALA A 175 11.29 -6.32 -3.41
C ALA A 175 11.67 -5.35 -2.27
N ASP A 176 12.84 -5.57 -1.67
CA ASP A 176 13.56 -4.57 -0.88
C ASP A 176 14.41 -3.74 -1.84
N THR A 177 14.24 -2.42 -1.83
CA THR A 177 14.91 -1.52 -2.79
C THR A 177 16.39 -1.33 -2.52
N ASN A 178 16.90 -1.83 -1.37
CA ASN A 178 18.19 -1.47 -0.77
C ASN A 178 18.29 0.01 -0.37
N TRP A 179 17.25 0.82 -0.58
CA TRP A 179 17.15 2.16 0.01
C TRP A 179 16.59 2.04 1.41
N SER A 180 17.17 2.79 2.36
CA SER A 180 16.77 2.72 3.76
C SER A 180 15.25 2.92 3.91
N LYS A 181 14.60 1.91 4.48
CA LYS A 181 13.15 1.87 4.84
C LYS A 181 12.16 1.70 3.69
N PHE A 182 12.60 1.49 2.45
CA PHE A 182 11.69 1.36 1.31
C PHE A 182 11.67 -0.03 0.70
N TYR A 183 10.49 -0.39 0.20
CA TYR A 183 10.20 -1.62 -0.52
C TYR A 183 9.51 -1.27 -1.83
N PHE A 184 9.76 -2.04 -2.89
CA PHE A 184 8.97 -1.93 -4.12
C PHE A 184 7.66 -2.71 -3.97
N SER A 185 6.59 -2.04 -4.37
CA SER A 185 5.23 -2.52 -4.22
C SER A 185 4.39 -2.18 -5.44
N PHE A 186 3.54 -3.11 -5.87
CA PHE A 186 2.44 -2.79 -6.78
C PHE A 186 1.16 -2.57 -6.00
N LEU A 187 0.47 -1.46 -6.29
CA LEU A 187 -0.78 -1.11 -5.64
C LEU A 187 -1.67 -0.28 -6.55
N VAL A 188 -2.97 -0.23 -6.25
CA VAL A 188 -3.91 0.62 -6.97
C VAL A 188 -3.84 2.01 -6.37
N ASN A 189 -3.49 3.00 -7.17
CA ASN A 189 -3.47 4.40 -6.72
C ASN A 189 -4.92 4.87 -6.51
N PRO A 190 -5.29 5.37 -5.32
CA PRO A 190 -6.66 5.80 -5.03
C PRO A 190 -7.16 6.94 -5.93
N ALA A 191 -6.24 7.75 -6.46
CA ALA A 191 -6.58 8.88 -7.31
C ALA A 191 -6.93 8.44 -8.74
N THR A 192 -6.11 7.58 -9.33
CA THR A 192 -6.19 7.17 -10.75
C THR A 192 -6.97 5.87 -10.95
N ASN A 193 -7.10 5.07 -9.88
CA ASN A 193 -7.64 3.71 -9.93
C ASN A 193 -6.81 2.75 -10.81
N GLU A 194 -5.54 3.10 -11.05
CA GLU A 194 -4.60 2.33 -11.86
C GLU A 194 -3.63 1.55 -10.99
N LEU A 195 -3.17 0.40 -11.50
CA LEU A 195 -2.10 -0.37 -10.87
C LEU A 195 -0.76 0.31 -11.19
N GLU A 196 -0.05 0.73 -10.14
CA GLU A 196 1.18 1.49 -10.26
C GLU A 196 2.31 0.87 -9.44
N LEU A 197 3.56 1.15 -9.84
CA LEU A 197 4.75 0.86 -9.04
C LEU A 197 4.99 1.96 -8.01
N TRP A 198 5.08 1.57 -6.75
CA TRP A 198 5.26 2.45 -5.61
C TRP A 198 6.46 2.02 -4.77
N ARG A 199 7.08 2.99 -4.10
CA ARG A 199 7.95 2.72 -2.95
C ARG A 199 7.12 2.81 -1.68
N THR A 200 7.12 1.78 -0.86
CA THR A 200 6.33 1.75 0.39
C THR A 200 7.19 1.41 1.60
N ASP A 201 6.63 1.57 2.79
CA ASP A 201 7.20 0.92 3.98
C ASP A 201 7.02 -0.61 3.94
N LYS A 202 7.58 -1.30 4.93
CA LYS A 202 7.60 -2.78 4.99
C LYS A 202 6.21 -3.44 5.05
N ILE A 203 5.17 -2.70 5.43
CA ILE A 203 3.80 -3.21 5.57
C ILE A 203 2.85 -2.62 4.52
N GLY A 204 3.33 -1.69 3.70
CA GLY A 204 2.53 -1.02 2.69
C GLY A 204 1.59 0.04 3.26
N LEU A 205 1.84 0.58 4.47
CA LEU A 205 0.94 1.56 5.07
C LEU A 205 1.16 2.97 4.50
N THR A 206 2.42 3.31 4.23
CA THR A 206 2.84 4.56 3.60
C THR A 206 3.59 4.28 2.31
N GLY A 207 3.59 5.26 1.40
CA GLY A 207 4.33 5.10 0.16
C GLY A 207 4.21 6.28 -0.78
N SER A 208 4.92 6.21 -1.89
CA SER A 208 4.84 7.19 -2.97
C SER A 208 4.93 6.49 -4.32
N PRO A 209 4.21 6.99 -5.34
CA PRO A 209 4.32 6.47 -6.70
C PRO A 209 5.73 6.71 -7.25
N MET A 210 6.19 5.79 -8.08
CA MET A 210 7.47 5.86 -8.79
C MET A 210 7.25 6.17 -10.27
N ARG A 211 6.63 7.32 -10.55
CA ARG A 211 6.26 7.72 -11.92
C ARG A 211 7.48 7.80 -12.84
N GLU A 212 8.63 8.16 -12.29
CA GLU A 212 9.89 8.19 -13.00
C GLU A 212 10.36 6.80 -13.46
N TRP A 213 9.76 5.71 -12.98
CA TRP A 213 10.03 4.34 -13.43
C TRP A 213 8.98 3.77 -14.39
N GLU A 214 7.91 4.50 -14.72
CA GLU A 214 6.82 4.00 -15.59
C GLU A 214 7.32 3.49 -16.94
N HIS A 215 8.30 4.19 -17.52
CA HIS A 215 8.90 3.83 -18.80
C HIS A 215 9.62 2.46 -18.80
N PHE A 216 9.97 1.92 -17.63
CA PHE A 216 10.50 0.56 -17.48
C PHE A 216 9.41 -0.53 -17.41
N LEU A 217 8.14 -0.13 -17.28
CA LEU A 217 7.00 -1.03 -17.06
C LEU A 217 6.04 -1.08 -18.25
N ASP A 218 6.01 -0.02 -19.06
CA ASP A 218 5.11 0.08 -20.22
C ASP A 218 5.73 -0.38 -21.55
N GLY A 219 6.95 -0.93 -21.50
CA GLY A 219 7.66 -1.46 -22.67
C GLY A 219 8.34 -0.40 -23.54
N ARG A 220 8.37 0.88 -23.14
CA ARG A 220 9.18 1.90 -23.83
C ARG A 220 10.68 1.59 -23.76
N VAL A 221 11.14 1.06 -22.62
CA VAL A 221 12.51 0.57 -22.43
C VAL A 221 12.56 -0.92 -22.79
N LYS A 222 13.52 -1.31 -23.62
CA LYS A 222 13.66 -2.70 -24.13
C LYS A 222 14.63 -3.53 -23.31
N GLU A 223 15.44 -2.89 -22.50
CA GLU A 223 16.40 -3.49 -21.60
C GLU A 223 15.66 -4.42 -20.63
N PRO A 224 16.02 -5.70 -20.58
CA PRO A 224 15.26 -6.68 -19.82
C PRO A 224 15.50 -6.52 -18.32
N TRP A 225 14.48 -6.87 -17.56
CA TRP A 225 14.64 -7.14 -16.13
C TRP A 225 15.28 -8.53 -15.95
N GLY A 226 16.16 -8.66 -14.97
CA GLY A 226 16.86 -9.91 -14.67
C GLY A 226 16.50 -10.47 -13.30
N ILE A 227 16.47 -11.80 -13.16
CA ILE A 227 16.38 -12.49 -11.87
C ILE A 227 17.51 -13.51 -11.79
N TYR A 228 18.32 -13.42 -10.74
CA TYR A 228 19.47 -14.26 -10.49
C TYR A 228 19.25 -15.06 -9.20
N LEU A 229 19.39 -16.39 -9.32
CA LEU A 229 19.27 -17.29 -8.18
C LEU A 229 20.53 -17.26 -7.32
N ARG A 230 21.66 -16.93 -7.94
CA ARG A 230 22.96 -16.83 -7.27
C ARG A 230 23.55 -15.45 -7.57
N PRO A 231 23.89 -14.64 -6.55
CA PRO A 231 24.36 -13.27 -6.78
C PRO A 231 25.57 -13.16 -7.71
N TYR A 232 26.44 -14.18 -7.77
CA TYR A 232 27.60 -14.18 -8.66
C TYR A 232 27.26 -14.37 -10.16
N GLU A 233 26.02 -14.74 -10.49
CA GLU A 233 25.54 -14.79 -11.89
C GLU A 233 25.36 -13.38 -12.47
N TYR A 234 25.32 -12.36 -11.61
CA TYR A 234 25.30 -10.97 -12.02
C TYR A 234 26.71 -10.51 -12.40
N THR A 235 26.96 -10.41 -13.70
CA THR A 235 28.19 -9.86 -14.27
C THR A 235 27.89 -8.50 -14.89
N THR A 236 28.49 -7.44 -14.36
CA THR A 236 28.41 -6.07 -14.90
C THR A 236 29.26 -5.88 -16.14
#